data_AF-A0A017S5E8-F1
#
_entry.id   AF-A0A017S5E8-F1
#
_cell.length_a   1.000
_cell.length_b   1.000
_cell.length_c   1.000
_cell.angle_alpha   90.00
_cell.angle_beta   90.00
_cell.angle_gamma   90.00
#
_symmetry.space_group_name_H-M   'P 1'
#
loop_
_entity.id
_entity.type
_entity.pdbx_description
1 polymer ?
#
loop_
_entity_poly.entity_id
_entity_poly.type
_entity_poly.pdbx_seq_one_letter_code
_entity_poly.pdbx_strand_id
1 'polypeptide(L)'
;MYIKYHPILQLCDVLGNKDFPLQLAAACKSANIEQDSPLVLHIEASLGPGRGSNRILLERDFADIEKGSVDLQNGQIIPVNTTTATAEHSDCSSEISQDQVKLAKNNTTPGPYVEASPPSPKRRKTGGMRPVKQTESAPLMPENSEDGAPSVRQVHTETRFPQRKKLGKEVPVLEPTSVDKLIAGIWKQLFSSVQLTRFSTIPEPSFNIRTGVSGEVFQAVNIMCMKYYNQSQSSRALEMIVQAYWIECYEARIAVIRLENPNYSSTEARMMALKEACAVLNWKEKDLRNRLAIWRGYKEIKDAGGWASLIFASTGVYRFCKYRTGFSDGFATRLRHLRSAFEVAADTLHSEWRDLLHVIGHDEPRRYDGHPHGWVIVPGGESAVPLDSTYGHLKLSNGFQYEFIDECVLDQDFFGLIDPRVIPELDNTDICQACKERQSDDIKMNQCSCFPSLFGSVRSPAPIQIFHTTSGRNNGVIARCNIERGTAIGEFTGLITNGIQGVDVMVGGTRPHTYQIFQGQMGNFTRFINHSCKPNSQFQKFYWRGKERILVISKGITAGIEITVDYSDSYWRQLDKRCLCGEYCCRFN
;
A
#
# COMPACT_ATOMS: atom_id res chain seq x y z
N MET A 1 -24.98 29.07 24.28
CA MET A 1 -23.93 28.45 23.45
C MET A 1 -24.19 26.95 23.45
N TYR A 2 -24.50 26.34 22.30
CA TYR A 2 -24.51 24.88 22.17
C TYR A 2 -23.07 24.47 21.85
N ILE A 3 -22.36 23.92 22.83
CA ILE A 3 -20.97 23.49 22.64
C ILE A 3 -21.00 22.15 21.88
N LYS A 4 -20.73 22.21 20.57
CA LYS A 4 -20.76 21.05 19.64
C LYS A 4 -19.44 20.87 18.88
N TYR A 5 -18.32 21.16 19.53
CA TYR A 5 -17.01 21.00 18.90
C TYR A 5 -16.54 19.55 19.01
N HIS A 6 -15.98 19.02 17.92
CA HIS A 6 -15.50 17.64 17.82
C HIS A 6 -14.53 17.25 18.95
N PRO A 7 -13.55 18.09 19.38
CA PRO A 7 -12.65 17.74 20.47
C PRO A 7 -13.36 17.59 21.83
N ILE A 8 -14.40 18.39 22.08
CA ILE A 8 -15.16 18.36 23.33
C ILE A 8 -16.06 17.12 23.39
N LEU A 9 -16.63 16.72 22.25
CA LEU A 9 -17.40 15.47 22.15
C LEU A 9 -16.50 14.25 22.38
N GLN A 10 -15.29 14.25 21.84
CA GLN A 10 -14.31 13.19 22.12
C GLN A 10 -13.93 13.12 23.60
N LEU A 11 -13.80 14.25 24.29
CA LEU A 11 -13.60 14.27 25.75
C LEU A 11 -14.78 13.68 26.51
N CYS A 12 -16.02 13.91 26.05
CA CYS A 12 -17.21 13.28 26.67
C CYS A 12 -17.13 11.76 26.58
N ASP A 13 -16.71 11.24 25.44
CA ASP A 13 -16.58 9.80 25.20
C ASP A 13 -15.43 9.20 26.02
N VAL A 14 -14.29 9.88 26.11
CA VAL A 14 -13.13 9.46 26.92
C VAL A 14 -13.45 9.48 28.42
N LEU A 15 -14.14 10.51 28.90
CA LEU A 15 -14.51 10.64 30.31
C LEU A 15 -15.75 9.82 30.69
N GLY A 16 -16.46 9.25 29.71
CA GLY A 16 -17.74 8.57 29.92
C GLY A 16 -18.85 9.49 30.47
N ASN A 17 -18.71 10.82 30.35
CA ASN A 17 -19.64 11.81 30.88
C ASN A 17 -20.42 12.48 29.75
N LYS A 18 -21.65 12.01 29.51
CA LYS A 18 -22.53 12.51 28.45
C LYS A 18 -23.07 13.92 28.72
N ASP A 19 -23.06 14.36 29.98
CA ASP A 19 -23.58 15.68 30.38
C ASP A 19 -22.48 16.76 30.39
N PHE A 20 -21.24 16.38 30.11
CA PHE A 20 -20.09 17.30 30.09
C PHE A 20 -20.31 18.56 29.22
N PRO A 21 -20.90 18.50 28.01
CA PRO A 21 -21.13 19.69 27.19
C PRO A 21 -22.14 20.65 27.83
N LEU A 22 -23.13 20.12 28.56
CA LEU A 22 -24.14 20.93 29.26
C LEU A 22 -23.54 21.59 30.50
N GLN A 23 -22.72 20.85 31.24
CA GLN A 23 -22.00 21.36 32.41
C GLN A 23 -21.02 22.47 32.01
N LEU A 24 -20.26 22.27 30.93
CA LEU A 24 -19.34 23.26 30.40
C LEU A 24 -20.09 24.50 29.89
N ALA A 25 -21.21 24.32 29.19
CA ALA A 25 -22.03 25.45 28.73
C ALA A 25 -22.68 26.24 29.87
N ALA A 26 -22.96 25.60 31.01
CA ALA A 26 -23.42 26.27 32.22
C ALA A 26 -22.29 27.07 32.88
N ALA A 27 -21.10 26.48 33.00
CA ALA A 27 -19.92 27.14 33.56
C ALA A 27 -19.48 28.37 32.75
N CYS A 28 -19.50 28.30 31.41
CA CYS A 28 -19.20 29.44 30.55
C CYS A 28 -20.22 30.59 30.69
N LYS A 29 -21.47 30.29 31.08
CA LYS A 29 -22.49 31.33 31.33
C LYS A 29 -22.35 31.97 32.70
N SER A 30 -21.80 31.27 33.69
CA SER A 30 -21.60 31.79 35.04
C SER A 30 -20.27 32.54 35.21
N ALA A 31 -19.30 32.30 34.31
CA ALA A 31 -18.07 33.07 34.25
C ALA A 31 -18.37 34.44 33.63
N ASN A 32 -18.54 35.46 34.47
CA ASN A 32 -18.92 36.83 34.12
C ASN A 32 -17.75 37.57 33.42
N ILE A 33 -17.29 37.05 32.30
CA ILE A 33 -16.10 37.49 31.57
C ILE A 33 -16.51 38.55 30.54
N GLU A 34 -15.74 39.65 30.47
CA GLU A 34 -15.95 40.75 29.53
C GLU A 34 -16.08 40.23 28.09
N GLN A 35 -17.04 40.78 27.34
CA GLN A 35 -17.59 40.23 26.10
C GLN A 35 -16.59 39.97 24.95
N ASP A 36 -15.33 40.40 25.07
CA ASP A 36 -14.31 40.32 24.02
C ASP A 36 -13.10 39.42 24.36
N SER A 37 -13.09 38.70 25.49
CA SER A 37 -11.97 37.81 25.84
C SER A 37 -12.16 36.37 25.31
N PRO A 38 -11.15 35.76 24.65
CA PRO A 38 -11.23 34.38 24.19
C PRO A 38 -11.28 33.42 25.38
N LEU A 39 -12.28 32.54 25.38
CA LEU A 39 -12.48 31.51 26.40
C LEU A 39 -11.76 30.23 25.99
N VAL A 40 -10.84 29.76 26.83
CA VAL A 40 -10.05 28.56 26.57
C VAL A 40 -10.32 27.51 27.65
N LEU A 41 -10.54 26.26 27.23
CA LEU A 41 -10.64 25.10 28.11
C LEU A 41 -9.26 24.44 28.24
N HIS A 42 -8.68 24.52 29.44
CA HIS A 42 -7.44 23.82 29.77
C HIS A 42 -7.73 22.38 30.18
N ILE A 43 -6.91 21.44 29.71
CA ILE A 43 -7.04 20.02 30.03
C ILE A 43 -5.75 19.57 30.71
N GLU A 44 -5.87 19.27 32.00
CA GLU A 44 -4.81 18.71 32.82
C GLU A 44 -5.01 17.19 32.95
N ALA A 45 -3.91 16.45 32.81
CA ALA A 45 -3.89 15.01 32.99
C ALA A 45 -2.85 14.65 34.05
N SER A 46 -3.28 13.96 35.09
CA SER A 46 -2.43 13.43 36.16
C SER A 46 -2.54 11.90 36.24
N LEU A 47 -1.43 11.24 36.60
CA LEU A 47 -1.32 9.79 36.68
C LEU A 47 -1.37 9.34 38.14
N GLY A 48 -2.50 8.75 38.56
CA GLY A 48 -2.69 8.21 39.91
C GLY A 48 -2.87 6.69 39.95
N PRO A 49 -2.61 6.02 41.10
CA PRO A 49 -2.92 4.61 41.26
C PRO A 49 -4.43 4.35 41.19
N GLY A 50 -4.84 3.29 40.47
CA GLY A 50 -6.25 2.93 40.28
C GLY A 50 -7.00 2.70 41.61
N ARG A 51 -8.29 3.07 41.64
CA ARG A 51 -9.15 2.95 42.83
C ARG A 51 -9.15 1.52 43.36
N GLY A 52 -8.55 1.33 44.52
CA GLY A 52 -8.37 0.04 45.20
C GLY A 52 -7.16 0.01 46.15
N SER A 53 -6.22 0.95 46.02
CA SER A 53 -5.09 1.07 46.97
C SER A 53 -5.42 2.02 48.14
N ASN A 54 -5.55 1.47 49.34
CA ASN A 54 -5.64 2.25 50.59
C ASN A 54 -4.25 2.81 50.96
N ARG A 55 -3.69 3.71 50.16
CA ARG A 55 -2.55 4.55 50.58
C ARG A 55 -3.00 6.00 50.59
N ILE A 56 -2.95 6.60 51.78
CA ILE A 56 -3.08 8.04 51.96
C ILE A 56 -1.85 8.66 51.26
N LEU A 57 -2.08 9.34 50.14
CA LEU A 57 -1.05 10.07 49.41
C LEU A 57 -1.28 11.57 49.66
N LEU A 58 -0.22 12.26 50.07
CA LEU A 58 -0.17 13.70 50.28
C LEU A 58 -0.21 14.41 48.91
N GLU A 59 -0.86 15.58 48.83
CA GLU A 59 -1.16 16.39 47.62
C GLU A 59 0.04 16.84 46.75
N ARG A 60 1.25 16.30 46.93
CA ARG A 60 2.48 16.78 46.28
C ARG A 60 3.18 15.80 45.32
N ASP A 61 2.65 14.59 45.09
CA ASP A 61 3.33 13.56 44.28
C ASP A 61 2.82 13.40 42.84
N PHE A 62 1.91 14.25 42.36
CA PHE A 62 1.46 14.23 40.97
C PHE A 62 1.98 15.46 40.22
N ALA A 63 2.78 15.23 39.19
CA ALA A 63 3.12 16.29 38.24
C ALA A 63 1.88 16.56 37.39
N ASP A 64 1.22 17.70 37.61
CA ASP A 64 0.21 18.20 36.69
C ASP A 64 0.92 18.61 35.40
N ILE A 65 0.65 17.88 34.31
CA ILE A 65 1.20 18.20 33.01
C ILE A 65 0.08 18.80 32.17
N GLU A 66 0.16 20.10 31.91
CA GLU A 66 -0.69 20.75 30.92
C GLU A 66 -0.32 20.19 29.53
N LYS A 67 -1.28 19.51 28.89
CA LYS A 67 -1.04 18.82 27.60
C LYS A 67 -1.71 19.49 26.41
N GLY A 68 -2.69 20.36 26.64
CA GLY A 68 -3.40 21.03 25.56
C GLY A 68 -4.52 21.92 26.05
N SER A 69 -4.89 22.85 25.18
CA SER A 69 -5.96 23.81 25.39
C SER A 69 -6.90 23.81 24.20
N VAL A 70 -8.20 24.03 24.41
CA VAL A 70 -9.20 24.14 23.34
C VAL A 70 -9.88 25.51 23.41
N ASP A 71 -9.83 26.26 22.32
CA ASP A 71 -10.59 27.50 22.18
C ASP A 71 -12.08 27.17 22.09
N LEU A 72 -12.88 27.69 23.04
CA LEU A 72 -14.30 27.40 23.14
C LEU A 72 -15.18 28.21 22.17
N GLN A 73 -14.63 29.22 21.50
CA GLN A 73 -15.35 30.02 20.50
C GLN A 73 -15.36 29.34 19.12
N ASN A 74 -14.24 28.77 18.71
CA ASN A 74 -14.08 28.17 17.36
C ASN A 74 -13.76 26.66 17.39
N GLY A 75 -13.46 26.09 18.56
CA GLY A 75 -13.14 24.67 18.73
C GLY A 75 -11.74 24.27 18.30
N GLN A 76 -10.83 25.23 18.07
CA GLN A 76 -9.46 24.97 17.65
C GLN A 76 -8.59 24.50 18.83
N ILE A 77 -7.75 23.49 18.57
CA ILE A 77 -6.78 22.98 19.54
C ILE A 77 -5.56 23.91 19.55
N ILE A 78 -5.18 24.40 20.72
CA ILE A 78 -4.00 25.23 20.96
C ILE A 78 -2.88 24.32 21.48
N PRO A 79 -1.78 24.13 20.73
CA PRO A 79 -0.65 23.31 21.17
C PRO A 79 0.15 23.99 22.29
N VAL A 80 0.65 23.21 23.25
CA VAL A 80 1.56 23.70 24.31
C VAL A 80 2.99 23.79 23.75
N ASN A 81 3.57 24.99 23.71
CA ASN A 81 4.97 25.18 23.32
C ASN A 81 5.90 24.53 24.34
N THR A 82 6.58 23.44 23.97
CA THR A 82 7.56 22.79 24.85
C THR A 82 8.95 23.35 24.58
N THR A 83 9.46 24.14 25.52
CA THR A 83 10.84 24.63 25.54
C THR A 83 11.82 23.45 25.67
N THR A 84 12.79 23.38 24.77
CA THR A 84 13.89 22.41 24.76
C THR A 84 14.77 22.57 25.98
N ALA A 85 14.89 21.52 26.80
CA ALA A 85 15.92 21.40 27.81
C ALA A 85 17.20 20.86 27.16
N THR A 86 18.17 21.75 27.00
CA THR A 86 19.59 21.44 26.78
C THR A 86 20.19 20.81 28.03
N ALA A 87 21.01 19.78 27.85
CA ALA A 87 21.96 19.32 28.86
C ALA A 87 23.34 19.20 28.21
N GLU A 88 24.18 20.17 28.54
CA GLU A 88 25.63 20.17 28.34
C GLU A 88 26.34 19.44 29.49
N HIS A 89 27.64 19.21 29.27
CA HIS A 89 28.73 18.80 30.18
C HIS A 89 28.96 17.29 30.35
N SER A 90 30.20 16.77 30.33
CA SER A 90 31.54 17.36 30.13
C SER A 90 32.56 16.21 30.04
N ASP A 91 33.62 16.44 29.27
CA ASP A 91 35.01 15.96 29.40
C ASP A 91 35.37 14.89 30.44
N CYS A 92 36.14 13.88 30.02
CA CYS A 92 37.57 13.82 30.36
C CYS A 92 38.31 12.73 29.55
N SER A 93 39.49 13.13 29.11
CA SER A 93 40.52 12.41 28.37
C SER A 93 41.32 11.41 29.21
N SER A 94 41.83 10.35 28.57
CA SER A 94 43.19 9.86 28.80
C SER A 94 43.59 8.86 27.72
N GLU A 95 44.59 9.25 26.93
CA GLU A 95 45.45 8.38 26.12
C GLU A 95 46.16 7.36 27.02
N ILE A 96 46.33 6.10 26.58
CA ILE A 96 47.60 5.36 26.69
C ILE A 96 47.78 4.44 25.48
N SER A 97 48.95 4.65 24.88
CA SER A 97 49.76 3.98 23.87
C SER A 97 49.72 2.45 23.68
N GLN A 98 49.88 2.09 22.39
CA GLN A 98 50.86 1.16 21.80
C GLN A 98 50.92 -0.29 22.31
N ASP A 99 50.72 -1.24 21.39
CA ASP A 99 51.86 -2.05 20.94
C ASP A 99 51.61 -2.78 19.60
N GLN A 100 52.63 -2.69 18.74
CA GLN A 100 52.78 -3.44 17.50
C GLN A 100 53.54 -4.73 17.77
N VAL A 101 53.12 -5.85 17.18
CA VAL A 101 54.07 -6.88 16.68
C VAL A 101 53.57 -7.45 15.36
N LYS A 102 54.41 -7.30 14.32
CA LYS A 102 54.37 -8.03 13.03
C LYS A 102 55.34 -9.21 13.10
N LEU A 103 55.03 -10.32 12.43
CA LEU A 103 55.96 -11.14 11.60
C LEU A 103 55.14 -12.24 10.85
N ALA A 104 55.02 -12.18 9.52
CA ALA A 104 55.80 -12.89 8.48
C ALA A 104 55.44 -14.39 8.32
N LYS A 105 54.69 -14.79 7.27
CA LYS A 105 55.09 -15.17 5.88
C LYS A 105 55.64 -16.61 5.72
N ASN A 106 54.93 -17.43 4.94
CA ASN A 106 55.38 -18.20 3.73
C ASN A 106 54.29 -19.23 3.36
N ASN A 107 53.58 -19.09 2.24
CA ASN A 107 53.87 -19.55 0.87
C ASN A 107 54.09 -21.07 0.71
N THR A 108 53.17 -21.78 0.05
CA THR A 108 53.48 -22.63 -1.14
C THR A 108 52.21 -22.99 -1.93
N THR A 109 52.23 -22.69 -3.24
CA THR A 109 51.42 -23.29 -4.32
C THR A 109 52.31 -24.33 -5.04
N PRO A 110 51.75 -25.28 -5.81
CA PRO A 110 51.72 -25.07 -7.28
C PRO A 110 50.51 -25.71 -8.03
N GLY A 111 50.09 -25.11 -9.16
CA GLY A 111 49.17 -25.69 -10.18
C GLY A 111 49.91 -26.57 -11.22
N PRO A 112 49.54 -26.63 -12.53
CA PRO A 112 48.31 -26.32 -13.27
C PRO A 112 47.97 -27.39 -14.40
N TYR A 113 47.21 -26.99 -15.45
CA TYR A 113 46.90 -27.61 -16.79
C TYR A 113 45.44 -28.13 -16.99
N VAL A 114 44.78 -28.11 -18.16
CA VAL A 114 44.47 -27.15 -19.28
C VAL A 114 43.56 -27.91 -20.29
N GLU A 115 42.56 -27.20 -20.86
CA GLU A 115 41.79 -27.36 -22.13
C GLU A 115 41.18 -28.70 -22.63
N ALA A 116 39.90 -28.65 -23.08
CA ALA A 116 39.50 -28.65 -24.51
C ALA A 116 37.97 -28.93 -24.74
N SER A 117 37.39 -28.27 -25.74
CA SER A 117 36.10 -28.55 -26.42
C SER A 117 36.39 -28.90 -27.90
N PRO A 118 35.43 -29.17 -28.83
CA PRO A 118 34.08 -29.79 -28.84
C PRO A 118 34.03 -30.98 -29.87
N PRO A 119 32.86 -31.52 -30.33
CA PRO A 119 32.16 -30.96 -31.51
C PRO A 119 30.61 -31.18 -31.59
N SER A 120 29.96 -30.50 -32.53
CA SER A 120 28.62 -30.83 -33.12
C SER A 120 28.80 -31.31 -34.57
N PRO A 121 27.86 -32.02 -35.24
CA PRO A 121 26.95 -31.32 -36.19
C PRO A 121 25.61 -32.04 -36.58
N LYS A 122 24.62 -31.30 -37.11
CA LYS A 122 24.08 -31.43 -38.51
C LYS A 122 22.87 -30.51 -38.80
N ARG A 123 22.94 -29.88 -39.98
CA ARG A 123 22.00 -28.95 -40.64
C ARG A 123 20.83 -29.66 -41.34
N ARG A 124 19.76 -28.89 -41.63
CA ARG A 124 19.05 -28.95 -42.93
C ARG A 124 18.67 -27.54 -43.43
N LYS A 125 18.98 -27.29 -44.70
CA LYS A 125 18.76 -26.15 -45.62
C LYS A 125 17.25 -26.03 -46.01
N THR A 126 16.65 -25.00 -46.65
CA THR A 126 17.00 -23.74 -47.35
C THR A 126 15.68 -23.06 -47.77
N GLY A 127 15.69 -21.73 -47.98
CA GLY A 127 14.66 -21.02 -48.76
C GLY A 127 14.84 -19.50 -48.76
N GLY A 128 15.82 -18.98 -49.52
CA GLY A 128 15.95 -17.55 -49.86
C GLY A 128 15.01 -17.15 -51.00
N MET A 129 14.54 -15.90 -51.08
CA MET A 129 14.99 -14.79 -51.94
C MET A 129 13.81 -13.77 -51.93
N ARG A 130 13.90 -12.44 -52.06
CA ARG A 130 14.90 -11.41 -52.37
C ARG A 130 14.30 -10.02 -51.96
N PRO A 131 15.09 -8.95 -51.87
CA PRO A 131 14.67 -7.62 -51.43
C PRO A 131 14.22 -6.71 -52.60
N VAL A 132 13.41 -5.69 -52.31
CA VAL A 132 13.10 -4.57 -53.23
C VAL A 132 13.63 -3.25 -52.63
N LYS A 133 14.30 -2.48 -53.49
CA LYS A 133 14.92 -1.17 -53.27
C LYS A 133 13.89 -0.02 -53.31
N GLN A 134 14.13 0.95 -52.43
CA GLN A 134 14.06 2.43 -52.56
C GLN A 134 12.97 3.10 -53.42
N THR A 135 12.27 4.07 -52.81
CA THR A 135 12.27 5.46 -53.29
C THR A 135 11.87 6.48 -52.19
N GLU A 136 12.77 7.44 -52.02
CA GLU A 136 12.66 8.88 -51.66
C GLU A 136 11.36 9.46 -51.07
N SER A 137 11.49 10.19 -49.95
CA SER A 137 11.50 11.67 -49.96
C SER A 137 11.58 12.22 -48.53
N ALA A 138 12.64 13.00 -48.28
CA ALA A 138 12.78 13.85 -47.10
C ALA A 138 11.99 15.16 -47.29
N PRO A 139 11.51 15.77 -46.21
CA PRO A 139 11.50 17.22 -46.11
C PRO A 139 12.42 17.70 -44.98
N LEU A 140 13.46 18.41 -45.40
CA LEU A 140 14.15 19.55 -44.80
C LEU A 140 13.84 19.87 -43.31
N MET A 141 14.85 19.68 -42.48
CA MET A 141 15.03 20.37 -41.19
C MET A 141 15.45 21.83 -41.45
N PRO A 142 15.03 22.81 -40.62
CA PRO A 142 15.80 24.01 -40.41
C PRO A 142 16.93 23.73 -39.40
N GLU A 143 18.13 24.14 -39.76
CA GLU A 143 19.35 24.08 -38.92
C GLU A 143 19.31 25.06 -37.74
N ASN A 144 19.89 24.58 -36.64
CA ASN A 144 20.62 25.28 -35.57
C ASN A 144 19.97 26.43 -34.79
N SER A 145 19.63 26.11 -33.54
CA SER A 145 20.21 26.81 -32.39
C SER A 145 20.80 25.76 -31.44
N GLU A 146 22.13 25.79 -31.28
CA GLU A 146 22.83 25.06 -30.23
C GLU A 146 22.50 25.73 -28.90
N ASP A 147 21.52 25.20 -28.19
CA ASP A 147 21.39 25.37 -26.75
C ASP A 147 20.97 24.03 -26.16
N GLY A 148 21.68 23.60 -25.12
CA GLY A 148 21.47 22.32 -24.45
C GLY A 148 20.03 22.19 -23.95
N ALA A 149 19.20 21.46 -24.70
CA ALA A 149 17.84 21.18 -24.28
C ALA A 149 17.85 20.27 -23.02
N PRO A 150 16.79 20.31 -22.19
CA PRO A 150 16.69 19.57 -20.92
C PRO A 150 16.16 18.12 -21.03
N SER A 151 16.82 17.17 -20.34
CA SER A 151 16.32 15.80 -20.14
C SER A 151 14.90 15.78 -19.53
N VAL A 152 13.89 15.48 -20.35
CA VAL A 152 12.48 15.67 -19.98
C VAL A 152 11.66 14.46 -20.43
N ARG A 153 10.89 13.86 -19.50
CA ARG A 153 9.78 12.98 -19.90
C ARG A 153 8.69 13.88 -20.47
N GLN A 154 8.17 13.55 -21.66
CA GLN A 154 7.06 14.27 -22.28
C GLN A 154 5.85 13.37 -22.44
N VAL A 155 4.65 13.94 -22.25
CA VAL A 155 3.41 13.24 -22.60
C VAL A 155 3.33 13.16 -24.12
N HIS A 156 3.59 11.98 -24.68
CA HIS A 156 3.23 11.69 -26.07
C HIS A 156 1.75 11.34 -26.13
N THR A 157 0.94 12.29 -26.56
CA THR A 157 -0.49 12.09 -26.76
C THR A 157 -0.70 11.23 -28.00
N GLU A 158 -0.74 9.90 -27.86
CA GLU A 158 -1.58 9.11 -28.76
C GLU A 158 -3.03 9.48 -28.43
N THR A 159 -3.57 10.49 -29.14
CA THR A 159 -4.95 11.01 -29.00
C THR A 159 -6.03 9.98 -29.35
N ARG A 160 -5.66 8.75 -29.67
CA ARG A 160 -6.57 7.66 -30.01
C ARG A 160 -6.34 6.46 -29.11
N PHE A 161 -7.04 6.44 -27.97
CA PHE A 161 -7.55 5.18 -27.43
C PHE A 161 -8.74 4.76 -28.31
N PRO A 162 -8.68 3.64 -29.05
CA PRO A 162 -9.87 3.11 -29.67
C PRO A 162 -10.84 2.72 -28.56
N GLN A 163 -11.99 3.39 -28.50
CA GLN A 163 -13.15 2.83 -27.81
C GLN A 163 -13.38 1.42 -28.35
N ARG A 164 -13.54 0.48 -27.42
CA ARG A 164 -13.73 -0.97 -27.60
C ARG A 164 -14.23 -1.37 -29.01
N LYS A 165 -13.32 -1.63 -29.96
CA LYS A 165 -13.65 -2.53 -31.08
C LYS A 165 -13.56 -3.94 -30.51
N LYS A 166 -14.69 -4.66 -30.49
CA LYS A 166 -14.69 -6.11 -30.28
C LYS A 166 -13.72 -6.72 -31.31
N LEU A 167 -12.54 -7.14 -30.86
CA LEU A 167 -11.68 -7.99 -31.65
C LEU A 167 -12.43 -9.32 -31.82
N GLY A 168 -12.90 -9.58 -33.03
CA GLY A 168 -13.39 -10.89 -33.42
C GLY A 168 -12.24 -11.90 -33.41
N LYS A 169 -12.57 -13.10 -32.92
CA LYS A 169 -11.70 -14.25 -32.56
C LYS A 169 -10.95 -14.09 -31.23
N GLU A 170 -11.62 -14.59 -30.18
CA GLU A 170 -11.03 -14.91 -28.88
C GLU A 170 -9.82 -15.85 -29.10
N VAL A 171 -8.62 -15.34 -28.81
CA VAL A 171 -7.50 -16.21 -28.43
C VAL A 171 -7.96 -16.96 -27.18
N PRO A 172 -7.73 -18.28 -27.04
CA PRO A 172 -8.15 -19.00 -25.85
C PRO A 172 -7.49 -18.35 -24.62
N VAL A 173 -8.26 -17.61 -23.83
CA VAL A 173 -7.81 -17.09 -22.55
C VAL A 173 -7.76 -18.30 -21.63
N LEU A 174 -6.55 -18.72 -21.26
CA LEU A 174 -6.38 -19.78 -20.26
C LEU A 174 -7.18 -19.40 -19.02
N GLU A 175 -8.12 -20.25 -18.62
CA GLU A 175 -8.89 -19.99 -17.42
C GLU A 175 -7.96 -19.95 -16.21
N PRO A 176 -8.10 -18.95 -15.31
CA PRO A 176 -7.25 -18.86 -14.13
C PRO A 176 -7.43 -20.11 -13.25
N THR A 177 -6.31 -20.66 -12.79
CA THR A 177 -6.32 -21.84 -11.91
C THR A 177 -6.98 -21.51 -10.57
N SER A 178 -7.42 -22.52 -9.82
CA SER A 178 -7.96 -22.29 -8.46
C SER A 178 -6.95 -21.60 -7.53
N VAL A 179 -5.65 -21.82 -7.73
CA VAL A 179 -4.58 -21.10 -7.00
C VAL A 179 -4.55 -19.64 -7.39
N ASP A 180 -4.65 -19.32 -8.69
CA ASP A 180 -4.69 -17.93 -9.16
C ASP A 180 -5.91 -17.19 -8.62
N LYS A 181 -7.07 -17.87 -8.57
CA LYS A 181 -8.30 -17.32 -7.99
C LYS A 181 -8.13 -17.03 -6.49
N LEU A 182 -7.49 -17.92 -5.73
CA LEU A 182 -7.20 -17.70 -4.31
C LEU A 182 -6.26 -16.50 -4.10
N ILE A 183 -5.12 -16.48 -4.80
CA ILE A 183 -4.13 -15.40 -4.69
C ILE A 183 -4.74 -14.05 -5.10
N ALA A 184 -5.51 -14.01 -6.18
CA ALA A 184 -6.22 -12.81 -6.60
C ALA A 184 -7.28 -12.38 -5.57
N GLY A 185 -7.94 -13.35 -4.90
CA GLY A 185 -8.87 -13.08 -3.80
C GLY A 185 -8.18 -12.42 -2.61
N ILE A 186 -7.02 -12.94 -2.19
CA ILE A 186 -6.20 -12.37 -1.11
C ILE A 186 -5.80 -10.93 -1.44
N TRP A 187 -5.27 -10.68 -2.64
CA TRP A 187 -4.90 -9.33 -3.05
C TRP A 187 -6.09 -8.37 -3.11
N LYS A 188 -7.23 -8.81 -3.62
CA LYS A 188 -8.45 -7.99 -3.64
C LYS A 188 -8.91 -7.61 -2.23
N GLN A 189 -8.82 -8.55 -1.28
CA GLN A 189 -9.20 -8.28 0.10
C GLN A 189 -8.21 -7.33 0.77
N LEU A 190 -6.90 -7.52 0.57
CA LEU A 190 -5.84 -6.64 1.11
C LEU A 190 -5.97 -5.19 0.63
N PHE A 191 -6.34 -4.97 -0.63
CA PHE A 191 -6.54 -3.62 -1.18
C PHE A 191 -8.00 -3.14 -1.09
N SER A 192 -8.84 -3.83 -0.32
CA SER A 192 -10.22 -3.39 -0.05
C SER A 192 -10.31 -2.52 1.19
N SER A 193 -11.43 -1.81 1.35
CA SER A 193 -11.75 -1.01 2.53
C SER A 193 -12.28 -1.84 3.72
N VAL A 194 -12.02 -3.15 3.75
CA VAL A 194 -12.44 -4.01 4.87
C VAL A 194 -11.76 -3.54 6.15
N GLN A 195 -12.50 -3.53 7.26
CA GLN A 195 -11.94 -3.28 8.58
C GLN A 195 -12.05 -4.56 9.40
N LEU A 196 -10.90 -5.13 9.76
CA LEU A 196 -10.81 -6.36 10.53
C LEU A 196 -10.51 -6.00 11.99
N THR A 197 -11.40 -6.41 12.89
CA THR A 197 -11.28 -6.08 14.33
C THR A 197 -11.57 -7.30 15.18
N ARG A 198 -10.86 -7.46 16.30
CA ARG A 198 -11.15 -8.52 17.28
C ARG A 198 -12.44 -8.22 18.06
N PHE A 199 -12.65 -6.94 18.36
CA PHE A 199 -13.79 -6.46 19.15
C PHE A 199 -14.76 -5.73 18.22
N SER A 200 -15.95 -6.29 18.04
CA SER A 200 -17.02 -5.63 17.31
C SER A 200 -18.14 -5.27 18.28
N THR A 201 -18.39 -3.98 18.47
CA THR A 201 -19.60 -3.49 19.14
C THR A 201 -20.75 -3.51 18.15
N ILE A 202 -21.84 -4.20 18.49
CA ILE A 202 -23.07 -4.18 17.69
C ILE A 202 -23.64 -2.75 17.75
N PRO A 203 -23.76 -2.03 16.63
CA PRO A 203 -24.32 -0.69 16.64
C PRO A 203 -25.83 -0.79 16.74
N GLU A 204 -26.42 -0.21 17.78
CA GLU A 204 -27.83 0.13 17.75
C GLU A 204 -28.02 1.44 16.96
N PRO A 205 -29.02 1.51 16.07
CA PRO A 205 -29.29 2.75 15.35
C PRO A 205 -29.78 3.81 16.35
N SER A 206 -29.22 5.02 16.27
CA SER A 206 -29.58 6.14 17.16
C SER A 206 -31.01 6.67 16.93
N PHE A 207 -31.69 6.19 15.88
CA PHE A 207 -33.06 6.55 15.54
C PHE A 207 -33.80 5.38 14.89
N ASN A 208 -35.12 5.47 14.80
CA ASN A 208 -35.96 4.39 14.29
C ASN A 208 -35.81 4.24 12.77
N ILE A 209 -35.08 3.21 12.32
CA ILE A 209 -34.91 2.88 10.90
C ILE A 209 -36.19 2.37 10.21
N ARG A 210 -37.28 2.16 10.96
CA ARG A 210 -38.58 1.69 10.43
C ARG A 210 -39.51 2.84 10.01
N THR A 211 -39.15 4.09 10.30
CA THR A 211 -39.97 5.26 9.93
C THR A 211 -39.60 5.77 8.54
N GLY A 212 -40.12 5.12 7.48
CA GLY A 212 -40.07 5.62 6.10
C GLY A 212 -38.72 5.48 5.37
N VAL A 213 -38.65 6.00 4.14
CA VAL A 213 -37.47 5.95 3.23
C VAL A 213 -36.89 7.36 3.09
N SER A 214 -36.34 7.93 4.17
CA SER A 214 -35.61 9.21 4.10
C SER A 214 -34.14 8.99 3.72
N GLY A 215 -33.45 10.06 3.29
CA GLY A 215 -32.02 10.01 2.98
C GLY A 215 -31.17 9.62 4.20
N GLU A 216 -31.56 10.07 5.39
CA GLU A 216 -30.91 9.75 6.67
C GLU A 216 -31.10 8.27 7.02
N VAL A 217 -32.31 7.72 6.83
CA VAL A 217 -32.58 6.28 7.02
C VAL A 217 -31.72 5.46 6.06
N PHE A 218 -31.65 5.83 4.79
CA PHE A 218 -30.82 5.13 3.80
C PHE A 218 -29.33 5.19 4.15
N GLN A 219 -28.82 6.35 4.56
CA GLN A 219 -27.43 6.50 5.02
C GLN A 219 -27.14 5.63 6.24
N ALA A 220 -28.03 5.61 7.24
CA ALA A 220 -27.86 4.77 8.42
C ALA A 220 -27.87 3.27 8.09
N VAL A 221 -28.76 2.82 7.18
CA VAL A 221 -28.78 1.43 6.71
C VAL A 221 -27.50 1.08 5.95
N ASN A 222 -26.98 1.96 5.09
CA ASN A 222 -25.71 1.73 4.39
C ASN A 222 -24.52 1.59 5.36
N ILE A 223 -24.46 2.44 6.38
CA ILE A 223 -23.45 2.34 7.45
C ILE A 223 -23.60 1.00 8.19
N MET A 224 -24.83 0.60 8.51
CA MET A 224 -25.10 -0.67 9.18
C MET A 224 -24.68 -1.88 8.32
N CYS A 225 -24.99 -1.88 7.02
CA CYS A 225 -24.54 -2.89 6.07
C CYS A 225 -23.02 -3.03 6.09
N MET A 226 -22.28 -1.92 6.05
CA MET A 226 -20.82 -1.94 6.11
C MET A 226 -20.29 -2.49 7.44
N LYS A 227 -20.89 -2.10 8.57
CA LYS A 227 -20.48 -2.58 9.90
C LYS A 227 -20.71 -4.08 10.06
N TYR A 228 -21.89 -4.59 9.67
CA TYR A 228 -22.16 -6.04 9.70
C TYR A 228 -21.29 -6.81 8.71
N TYR A 229 -20.99 -6.23 7.54
CA TYR A 229 -20.03 -6.83 6.61
C TYR A 229 -18.66 -6.98 7.27
N ASN A 230 -18.10 -5.91 7.84
CA ASN A 230 -16.81 -5.93 8.53
C ASN A 230 -16.79 -6.89 9.73
N GLN A 231 -17.86 -6.93 10.53
CA GLN A 231 -18.00 -7.87 11.65
C GLN A 231 -18.03 -9.33 11.16
N SER A 232 -18.76 -9.61 10.08
CA SER A 232 -18.83 -10.95 9.48
C SER A 232 -17.47 -11.37 8.93
N GLN A 233 -16.75 -10.48 8.25
CA GLN A 233 -15.37 -10.74 7.78
C GLN A 233 -14.42 -10.99 8.96
N SER A 234 -14.51 -10.19 10.02
CA SER A 234 -13.69 -10.36 11.22
C SER A 234 -13.96 -11.69 11.92
N SER A 235 -15.24 -12.05 12.08
CA SER A 235 -15.65 -13.33 12.67
C SER A 235 -15.17 -14.52 11.85
N ARG A 236 -15.25 -14.42 10.52
CA ARG A 236 -14.71 -15.43 9.58
C ARG A 236 -13.21 -15.58 9.75
N ALA A 237 -12.47 -14.48 9.83
CA ALA A 237 -11.02 -14.51 10.03
C ALA A 237 -10.65 -15.15 11.37
N LEU A 238 -11.30 -14.76 12.47
CA LEU A 238 -11.11 -15.36 13.80
C LEU A 238 -11.42 -16.86 13.81
N GLU A 239 -12.53 -17.26 13.18
CA GLU A 239 -12.90 -18.67 13.02
C GLU A 239 -11.77 -19.44 12.30
N MET A 240 -11.26 -18.91 11.19
CA MET A 240 -10.18 -19.55 10.43
C MET A 240 -8.86 -19.61 11.21
N ILE A 241 -8.54 -18.58 12.00
CA ILE A 241 -7.36 -18.56 12.88
C ILE A 241 -7.45 -19.68 13.92
N VAL A 242 -8.54 -19.73 14.67
CA VAL A 242 -8.76 -20.75 15.70
C VAL A 242 -8.78 -22.14 15.09
N GLN A 243 -9.41 -22.33 13.92
CA GLN A 243 -9.47 -23.63 13.25
C GLN A 243 -8.10 -24.10 12.75
N ALA A 244 -7.27 -23.21 12.21
CA ALA A 244 -5.91 -23.55 11.80
C ALA A 244 -5.05 -23.91 13.02
N TYR A 245 -5.12 -23.12 14.09
CA TYR A 245 -4.40 -23.39 15.35
C TYR A 245 -4.88 -24.67 16.04
N TRP A 246 -6.18 -24.95 16.00
CA TRP A 246 -6.73 -26.19 16.54
C TRP A 246 -6.13 -27.43 15.88
N ILE A 247 -5.81 -27.37 14.57
CA ILE A 247 -5.14 -28.49 13.88
C ILE A 247 -3.73 -28.73 14.44
N GLU A 248 -2.99 -27.67 14.77
CA GLU A 248 -1.69 -27.78 15.43
C GLU A 248 -1.82 -28.46 16.79
N CYS A 249 -2.77 -28.01 17.62
CA CYS A 249 -3.05 -28.61 18.92
C CYS A 249 -3.48 -30.09 18.79
N TYR A 250 -4.30 -30.41 17.79
CA TYR A 250 -4.77 -31.77 17.53
C TYR A 250 -3.62 -32.70 17.12
N GLU A 251 -2.72 -32.24 16.24
CA GLU A 251 -1.53 -33.00 15.84
C GLU A 251 -0.55 -33.19 17.00
N ALA A 252 -0.34 -32.15 17.81
CA ALA A 252 0.45 -32.23 19.04
C ALA A 252 -0.15 -33.23 20.04
N ARG A 253 -1.48 -33.21 20.24
CA ARG A 253 -2.17 -34.15 21.12
C ARG A 253 -2.02 -35.59 20.66
N ILE A 254 -2.09 -35.86 19.35
CA ILE A 254 -1.81 -37.19 18.80
C ILE A 254 -0.38 -37.65 19.14
N ALA A 255 0.61 -36.75 19.03
CA ALA A 255 1.99 -37.06 19.39
C ALA A 255 2.13 -37.37 20.89
N VAL A 256 1.47 -36.60 21.76
CA VAL A 256 1.46 -36.85 23.21
C VAL A 256 0.83 -38.19 23.55
N ILE A 257 -0.33 -38.55 22.97
CA ILE A 257 -0.98 -39.85 23.21
C ILE A 257 -0.05 -41.02 22.87
N ARG A 258 0.74 -40.89 21.80
CA ARG A 258 1.73 -41.91 21.40
C ARG A 258 2.88 -42.05 22.40
N LEU A 259 3.28 -40.94 23.04
CA LEU A 259 4.30 -40.97 24.09
C LEU A 259 3.75 -41.58 25.38
N GLU A 260 2.51 -41.24 25.74
CA GLU A 260 1.80 -41.79 26.92
C GLU A 260 1.48 -43.29 26.74
N ASN A 261 1.25 -43.73 25.50
CA ASN A 261 0.87 -45.10 25.17
C ASN A 261 1.77 -45.69 24.06
N PRO A 262 3.00 -46.13 24.39
CA PRO A 262 3.97 -46.62 23.40
C PRO A 262 3.49 -47.81 22.55
N ASN A 263 2.53 -48.59 23.07
CA ASN A 263 1.96 -49.76 22.39
C ASN A 263 0.91 -49.40 21.34
N TYR A 264 0.46 -48.13 21.26
CA TYR A 264 -0.55 -47.71 20.30
C TYR A 264 0.04 -47.49 18.91
N SER A 265 -0.66 -48.00 17.90
CA SER A 265 -0.43 -47.63 16.50
C SER A 265 -0.78 -46.16 16.25
N SER A 266 -0.24 -45.60 15.16
CA SER A 266 -0.59 -44.25 14.70
C SER A 266 -2.10 -44.05 14.47
N THR A 267 -2.81 -45.11 14.10
CA THR A 267 -4.26 -45.06 13.89
C THR A 267 -5.01 -45.01 15.21
N GLU A 268 -4.60 -45.81 16.21
CA GLU A 268 -5.23 -45.84 17.54
C GLU A 268 -5.06 -44.52 18.27
N ALA A 269 -3.85 -43.95 18.27
CA ALA A 269 -3.60 -42.63 18.86
C ALA A 269 -4.45 -41.53 18.20
N ARG A 270 -4.61 -41.57 16.86
CA ARG A 270 -5.50 -40.66 16.12
C ARG A 270 -6.96 -40.85 16.48
N MET A 271 -7.43 -42.10 16.61
CA MET A 271 -8.80 -42.38 17.01
C MET A 271 -9.09 -41.92 18.43
N MET A 272 -8.14 -42.05 19.35
CA MET A 272 -8.27 -41.56 20.72
C MET A 272 -8.38 -40.03 20.75
N ALA A 273 -7.46 -39.31 20.10
CA ALA A 273 -7.53 -37.85 19.99
C ALA A 273 -8.84 -37.38 19.34
N LEU A 274 -9.32 -38.09 18.31
CA LEU A 274 -10.57 -37.79 17.63
C LEU A 274 -11.77 -37.93 18.58
N LYS A 275 -11.82 -38.99 19.39
CA LYS A 275 -12.88 -39.22 20.37
C LYS A 275 -12.85 -38.17 21.48
N GLU A 276 -11.67 -37.83 21.99
CA GLU A 276 -11.47 -36.75 22.97
C GLU A 276 -12.02 -35.41 22.45
N ALA A 277 -11.63 -35.04 21.22
CA ALA A 277 -12.12 -33.84 20.56
C ALA A 277 -13.64 -33.86 20.33
N CYS A 278 -14.19 -34.98 19.86
CA CYS A 278 -15.63 -35.14 19.64
C CYS A 278 -16.46 -34.97 20.92
N ALA A 279 -15.94 -35.45 22.06
CA ALA A 279 -16.60 -35.31 23.35
C ALA A 279 -16.70 -33.83 23.77
N VAL A 280 -15.64 -33.04 23.60
CA VAL A 280 -15.63 -31.61 23.94
C VAL A 280 -16.47 -30.78 22.97
N LEU A 281 -16.36 -31.06 21.67
CA LEU A 281 -17.07 -30.33 20.62
C LEU A 281 -18.56 -30.71 20.51
N ASN A 282 -18.97 -31.78 21.18
CA ASN A 282 -20.30 -32.40 21.05
C ASN A 282 -20.67 -32.72 19.59
N TRP A 283 -19.71 -33.26 18.83
CA TRP A 283 -19.88 -33.62 17.41
C TRP A 283 -19.66 -35.11 17.17
N LYS A 284 -20.35 -35.66 16.17
CA LYS A 284 -20.08 -37.04 15.71
C LYS A 284 -18.72 -37.10 15.03
N GLU A 285 -18.05 -38.25 15.11
CA GLU A 285 -16.74 -38.45 14.46
C GLU A 285 -16.75 -38.12 12.96
N LYS A 286 -17.85 -38.47 12.26
CA LYS A 286 -18.03 -38.16 10.84
C LYS A 286 -18.00 -36.65 10.58
N ASP A 287 -18.66 -35.88 11.44
CA ASP A 287 -18.79 -34.43 11.31
C ASP A 287 -17.46 -33.72 11.56
N LEU A 288 -16.69 -34.19 12.55
CA LEU A 288 -15.35 -33.68 12.82
C LEU A 288 -14.37 -34.05 11.69
N ARG A 289 -14.37 -35.31 11.21
CA ARG A 289 -13.51 -35.74 10.09
C ARG A 289 -13.70 -34.91 8.82
N ASN A 290 -14.95 -34.55 8.50
CA ASN A 290 -15.24 -33.69 7.35
C ASN A 290 -14.66 -32.28 7.50
N ARG A 291 -14.68 -31.73 8.72
CA ARG A 291 -14.12 -30.40 9.03
C ARG A 291 -12.59 -30.41 9.07
N LEU A 292 -11.99 -31.48 9.60
CA LEU A 292 -10.53 -31.67 9.65
C LEU A 292 -9.87 -31.48 8.28
N ALA A 293 -10.46 -32.02 7.21
CA ALA A 293 -9.91 -31.87 5.87
C ALA A 293 -9.82 -30.40 5.41
N ILE A 294 -10.80 -29.58 5.80
CA ILE A 294 -10.88 -28.15 5.46
C ILE A 294 -9.92 -27.36 6.33
N TRP A 295 -9.93 -27.62 7.65
CA TRP A 295 -9.08 -26.92 8.62
C TRP A 295 -7.58 -27.20 8.37
N ARG A 296 -7.23 -28.42 7.93
CA ARG A 296 -5.86 -28.70 7.43
C ARG A 296 -5.49 -27.81 6.25
N GLY A 297 -6.42 -27.57 5.32
CA GLY A 297 -6.21 -26.62 4.23
C GLY A 297 -5.94 -25.19 4.71
N TYR A 298 -6.64 -24.74 5.77
CA TYR A 298 -6.36 -23.44 6.39
C TYR A 298 -4.96 -23.38 7.01
N LYS A 299 -4.57 -24.43 7.75
CA LYS A 299 -3.21 -24.57 8.28
C LYS A 299 -2.16 -24.58 7.16
N GLU A 300 -2.37 -25.34 6.08
CA GLU A 300 -1.47 -25.39 4.91
C GLU A 300 -1.27 -24.01 4.27
N ILE A 301 -2.33 -23.20 4.12
CA ILE A 301 -2.24 -21.82 3.61
C ILE A 301 -1.41 -20.94 4.56
N LYS A 302 -1.70 -21.00 5.87
CA LYS A 302 -0.95 -20.27 6.90
C LYS A 302 0.52 -20.66 6.92
N ASP A 303 0.83 -21.95 6.92
CA ASP A 303 2.20 -22.47 6.98
C ASP A 303 3.02 -22.03 5.74
N ALA A 304 2.38 -21.97 4.57
CA ALA A 304 3.04 -21.56 3.35
C ALA A 304 3.21 -20.04 3.21
N GLY A 305 2.17 -19.27 3.50
CA GLY A 305 2.08 -17.83 3.18
C GLY A 305 1.94 -16.90 4.38
N GLY A 306 2.02 -17.41 5.61
CA GLY A 306 1.80 -16.66 6.84
C GLY A 306 0.33 -16.39 7.15
N TRP A 307 0.07 -15.76 8.30
CA TRP A 307 -1.28 -15.44 8.77
C TRP A 307 -2.03 -14.48 7.83
N ALA A 308 -1.34 -13.51 7.24
CA ALA A 308 -1.93 -12.59 6.27
C ALA A 308 -2.56 -13.35 5.07
N SER A 309 -1.90 -14.40 4.57
CA SER A 309 -2.45 -15.22 3.48
C SER A 309 -3.76 -15.91 3.87
N LEU A 310 -3.91 -16.34 5.12
CA LEU A 310 -5.12 -17.01 5.59
C LEU A 310 -6.24 -16.01 5.91
N ILE A 311 -5.93 -14.96 6.66
CA ILE A 311 -6.90 -13.96 7.15
C ILE A 311 -7.58 -13.23 5.99
N PHE A 312 -6.81 -12.87 4.96
CA PHE A 312 -7.32 -12.14 3.80
C PHE A 312 -7.84 -13.06 2.68
N ALA A 313 -7.86 -14.38 2.85
CA ALA A 313 -8.41 -15.32 1.86
C ALA A 313 -9.95 -15.46 1.90
N SER A 314 -10.66 -14.53 2.55
CA SER A 314 -12.07 -14.68 2.99
C SER A 314 -13.04 -15.22 1.94
N THR A 315 -12.88 -14.84 0.67
CA THR A 315 -13.74 -15.30 -0.43
C THR A 315 -13.19 -16.57 -1.10
N GLY A 316 -13.97 -17.65 -1.04
CA GLY A 316 -13.70 -18.89 -1.77
C GLY A 316 -12.69 -19.85 -1.13
N VAL A 317 -11.97 -19.45 -0.08
CA VAL A 317 -11.01 -20.31 0.64
C VAL A 317 -11.62 -21.60 1.18
N TYR A 318 -12.87 -21.56 1.64
CA TYR A 318 -13.58 -22.76 2.07
C TYR A 318 -13.73 -23.78 0.93
N ARG A 319 -14.15 -23.33 -0.26
CA ARG A 319 -14.28 -24.20 -1.43
C ARG A 319 -12.92 -24.71 -1.87
N PHE A 320 -11.91 -23.83 -1.88
CA PHE A 320 -10.52 -24.19 -2.18
C PHE A 320 -10.03 -25.33 -1.29
N CYS A 321 -10.25 -25.24 0.03
CA CYS A 321 -9.86 -26.25 1.00
C CYS A 321 -10.73 -27.51 0.92
N LYS A 322 -12.05 -27.38 0.80
CA LYS A 322 -13.00 -28.50 0.72
C LYS A 322 -12.74 -29.41 -0.48
N TYR A 323 -12.50 -28.83 -1.65
CA TYR A 323 -12.27 -29.59 -2.88
C TYR A 323 -10.79 -29.86 -3.15
N ARG A 324 -9.90 -29.32 -2.32
CA ARG A 324 -8.44 -29.36 -2.49
C ARG A 324 -7.98 -28.97 -3.90
N THR A 325 -8.75 -28.11 -4.57
CA THR A 325 -8.47 -27.69 -5.95
C THR A 325 -7.27 -26.76 -5.95
N GLY A 326 -6.07 -27.28 -6.18
CA GLY A 326 -4.86 -26.46 -6.34
C GLY A 326 -3.79 -26.61 -5.26
N PHE A 327 -3.92 -27.54 -4.30
CA PHE A 327 -2.79 -27.94 -3.44
C PHE A 327 -1.82 -28.85 -4.22
N SER A 328 -1.20 -28.32 -5.28
CA SER A 328 -0.15 -28.97 -6.07
C SER A 328 1.24 -28.60 -5.53
N ASP A 329 2.28 -29.30 -6.00
CA ASP A 329 3.67 -29.13 -5.53
C ASP A 329 4.20 -27.68 -5.61
N GLY A 330 3.65 -26.85 -6.50
CA GLY A 330 4.01 -25.44 -6.63
C GLY A 330 3.23 -24.46 -5.74
N PHE A 331 2.13 -24.89 -5.11
CA PHE A 331 1.23 -24.00 -4.36
C PHE A 331 1.92 -23.34 -3.17
N ALA A 332 2.54 -24.15 -2.31
CA ALA A 332 3.20 -23.65 -1.11
C ALA A 332 4.36 -22.72 -1.46
N THR A 333 5.13 -23.06 -2.50
CA THR A 333 6.23 -22.23 -3.02
C THR A 333 5.73 -20.87 -3.50
N ARG A 334 4.61 -20.81 -4.22
CA ARG A 334 4.02 -19.54 -4.66
C ARG A 334 3.58 -18.66 -3.49
N LEU A 335 2.90 -19.21 -2.49
CA LEU A 335 2.51 -18.45 -1.29
C LEU A 335 3.73 -17.98 -0.51
N ARG A 336 4.76 -18.80 -0.39
CA ARG A 336 6.01 -18.44 0.30
C ARG A 336 6.69 -17.24 -0.36
N HIS A 337 6.76 -17.21 -1.69
CA HIS A 337 7.30 -16.06 -2.43
C HIS A 337 6.46 -14.79 -2.31
N LEU A 338 5.16 -14.91 -2.00
CA LEU A 338 4.26 -13.78 -1.81
C LEU A 338 4.10 -13.36 -0.35
N ARG A 339 4.65 -14.13 0.61
CA ARG A 339 4.44 -13.90 2.04
C ARG A 339 4.82 -12.49 2.47
N SER A 340 6.05 -12.07 2.19
CA SER A 340 6.53 -10.72 2.54
C SER A 340 5.69 -9.62 1.88
N ALA A 341 5.27 -9.86 0.64
CA ALA A 341 4.42 -8.95 -0.11
C ALA A 341 3.02 -8.81 0.52
N PHE A 342 2.41 -9.91 0.94
CA PHE A 342 1.14 -9.90 1.65
C PHE A 342 1.26 -9.23 3.02
N GLU A 343 2.32 -9.53 3.78
CA GLU A 343 2.56 -8.94 5.09
C GLU A 343 2.78 -7.42 5.02
N VAL A 344 3.52 -6.91 4.03
CA VAL A 344 3.67 -5.45 3.80
C VAL A 344 2.31 -4.82 3.56
N ALA A 345 1.50 -5.38 2.65
CA ALA A 345 0.18 -4.82 2.35
C ALA A 345 -0.76 -4.90 3.58
N ALA A 346 -0.74 -6.02 4.30
CA ALA A 346 -1.55 -6.20 5.49
C ALA A 346 -1.16 -5.20 6.60
N ASP A 347 0.13 -5.12 6.94
CA ASP A 347 0.61 -4.28 8.05
C ASP A 347 0.42 -2.77 7.78
N THR A 348 0.58 -2.33 6.52
CA THR A 348 0.50 -0.91 6.14
C THR A 348 -0.91 -0.44 5.75
N LEU A 349 -1.80 -1.34 5.32
CA LEU A 349 -3.18 -0.99 4.94
C LEU A 349 -4.23 -1.38 6.00
N HIS A 350 -3.91 -2.35 6.87
CA HIS A 350 -4.81 -2.90 7.87
C HIS A 350 -4.13 -2.95 9.24
N SER A 351 -3.76 -1.79 9.79
CA SER A 351 -2.92 -1.65 10.99
C SER A 351 -3.24 -2.58 12.18
N GLU A 352 -4.49 -2.99 12.35
CA GLU A 352 -5.00 -3.80 13.48
C GLU A 352 -5.20 -5.29 13.14
N TRP A 353 -4.87 -5.75 11.92
CA TRP A 353 -5.17 -7.13 11.50
C TRP A 353 -4.49 -8.18 12.40
N ARG A 354 -3.31 -7.86 12.93
CA ARG A 354 -2.55 -8.74 13.84
C ARG A 354 -3.25 -8.92 15.18
N ASP A 355 -4.10 -7.99 15.60
CA ASP A 355 -4.82 -8.08 16.87
C ASP A 355 -5.74 -9.30 16.93
N LEU A 356 -6.18 -9.78 15.76
CA LEU A 356 -6.94 -11.02 15.64
C LEU A 356 -6.18 -12.25 16.18
N LEU A 357 -4.85 -12.25 16.11
CA LEU A 357 -4.00 -13.38 16.52
C LEU A 357 -3.98 -13.58 18.04
N HIS A 358 -4.29 -12.55 18.83
CA HIS A 358 -4.40 -12.68 20.28
C HIS A 358 -5.48 -13.67 20.72
N VAL A 359 -6.43 -14.04 19.86
CA VAL A 359 -7.43 -15.09 20.16
C VAL A 359 -6.80 -16.45 20.43
N ILE A 360 -5.61 -16.71 19.89
CA ILE A 360 -4.82 -17.93 20.12
C ILE A 360 -3.59 -17.66 21.02
N GLY A 361 -3.55 -16.52 21.70
CA GLY A 361 -2.42 -16.13 22.56
C GLY A 361 -1.14 -15.78 21.80
N HIS A 362 -1.25 -15.52 20.50
CA HIS A 362 -0.11 -15.13 19.67
C HIS A 362 -0.02 -13.61 19.60
N ASP A 363 1.11 -13.07 20.07
CA ASP A 363 1.43 -11.66 20.05
C ASP A 363 2.61 -11.47 19.07
N GLU A 364 2.29 -11.05 17.85
CA GLU A 364 3.29 -10.67 16.85
C GLU A 364 3.22 -9.16 16.63
N PRO A 365 4.31 -8.41 16.91
CA PRO A 365 4.33 -7.00 16.62
C PRO A 365 4.21 -6.75 15.11
N ARG A 366 3.73 -5.57 14.76
CA ARG A 366 3.73 -5.12 13.37
C ARG A 366 5.15 -5.13 12.82
N ARG A 367 5.32 -5.66 11.61
CA ARG A 367 6.63 -5.80 10.98
C ARG A 367 6.97 -4.64 10.06
N TYR A 368 5.95 -4.09 9.40
CA TYR A 368 6.10 -3.00 8.44
C TYR A 368 5.18 -1.84 8.84
N ASP A 369 5.73 -0.65 9.00
CA ASP A 369 5.00 0.55 9.40
C ASP A 369 5.01 1.62 8.31
N GLY A 370 4.30 2.73 8.57
CA GLY A 370 4.23 3.84 7.65
C GLY A 370 3.55 3.49 6.31
N HIS A 371 4.04 4.12 5.24
CA HIS A 371 3.43 4.05 3.93
C HIS A 371 3.74 2.72 3.21
N PRO A 372 2.78 2.07 2.51
CA PRO A 372 2.99 0.79 1.81
C PRO A 372 4.15 0.80 0.82
N HIS A 373 4.40 1.94 0.17
CA HIS A 373 5.46 2.09 -0.81
C HIS A 373 6.81 2.48 -0.19
N GLY A 374 6.89 2.64 1.14
CA GLY A 374 8.16 2.74 1.87
C GLY A 374 8.92 1.41 1.96
N TRP A 375 8.30 0.31 1.53
CA TRP A 375 8.85 -1.04 1.60
C TRP A 375 9.03 -1.63 0.21
N VAL A 376 10.21 -2.21 -0.03
CA VAL A 376 10.60 -2.79 -1.32
C VAL A 376 10.65 -4.31 -1.20
N ILE A 377 9.90 -4.99 -2.07
CA ILE A 377 9.94 -6.44 -2.18
C ILE A 377 11.20 -6.88 -2.93
N VAL A 378 12.05 -7.68 -2.29
CA VAL A 378 13.27 -8.20 -2.90
C VAL A 378 13.00 -9.59 -3.48
N PRO A 379 13.19 -9.83 -4.80
CA PRO A 379 13.02 -11.15 -5.39
C PRO A 379 13.96 -12.18 -4.73
N GLY A 380 13.38 -13.28 -4.23
CA GLY A 380 14.14 -14.31 -3.51
C GLY A 380 14.53 -13.94 -2.08
N GLY A 381 14.23 -12.72 -1.63
CA GLY A 381 14.41 -12.30 -0.24
C GLY A 381 13.29 -12.82 0.67
N GLU A 382 13.64 -13.13 1.92
CA GLU A 382 12.66 -13.58 2.91
C GLU A 382 11.76 -12.44 3.41
N SER A 383 12.15 -11.18 3.22
CA SER A 383 11.48 -10.01 3.81
C SER A 383 11.63 -8.78 2.92
N ALA A 384 10.68 -7.85 3.06
CA ALA A 384 10.80 -6.55 2.41
C ALA A 384 11.86 -5.70 3.11
N VAL A 385 12.48 -4.79 2.37
CA VAL A 385 13.48 -3.86 2.92
C VAL A 385 12.98 -2.43 2.83
N PRO A 386 13.40 -1.54 3.75
CA PRO A 386 13.12 -0.11 3.63
C PRO A 386 13.59 0.47 2.29
N LEU A 387 12.83 1.40 1.72
CA LEU A 387 13.11 1.97 0.40
C LEU A 387 14.49 2.62 0.32
N ASP A 388 14.88 3.39 1.33
CA ASP A 388 16.18 4.06 1.45
C ASP A 388 17.36 3.10 1.31
N SER A 389 17.27 1.90 1.87
CA SER A 389 18.31 0.88 1.82
C SER A 389 18.68 0.47 0.39
N THR A 390 17.72 0.53 -0.55
CA THR A 390 17.95 0.20 -1.96
C THR A 390 18.71 1.29 -2.73
N TYR A 391 18.86 2.48 -2.14
CA TYR A 391 19.58 3.61 -2.71
C TYR A 391 20.92 3.89 -2.00
N GLY A 392 21.39 3.01 -1.11
CA GLY A 392 22.66 3.19 -0.39
C GLY A 392 23.89 3.36 -1.29
N HIS A 393 23.81 2.93 -2.55
CA HIS A 393 24.87 3.09 -3.56
C HIS A 393 25.08 4.54 -4.04
N LEU A 394 24.11 5.45 -3.82
CA LEU A 394 24.14 6.82 -4.36
C LEU A 394 25.02 7.81 -3.55
N LYS A 395 25.59 7.41 -2.40
CA LYS A 395 26.43 8.27 -1.53
C LYS A 395 25.84 9.68 -1.30
N LEU A 396 24.55 9.75 -0.95
CA LEU A 396 23.86 11.00 -0.64
C LEU A 396 24.23 11.49 0.76
N SER A 397 24.43 12.79 0.94
CA SER A 397 24.89 13.41 2.20
C SER A 397 24.02 13.06 3.42
N ASN A 398 22.69 12.99 3.22
CA ASN A 398 21.71 12.67 4.27
C ASN A 398 20.99 11.33 4.03
N GLY A 399 21.59 10.45 3.22
CA GLY A 399 20.91 9.25 2.73
C GLY A 399 19.78 9.56 1.73
N PHE A 400 19.07 8.52 1.32
CA PHE A 400 17.90 8.68 0.46
C PHE A 400 16.68 9.02 1.32
N GLN A 401 16.14 10.22 1.13
CA GLN A 401 14.91 10.68 1.78
C GLN A 401 13.82 10.86 0.73
N TYR A 402 12.64 10.32 1.01
CA TYR A 402 11.52 10.41 0.09
C TYR A 402 10.18 10.45 0.82
N GLU A 403 9.43 11.52 0.61
CA GLU A 403 8.12 11.73 1.18
C GLU A 403 7.02 11.25 0.22
N PHE A 404 6.11 10.44 0.71
CA PHE A 404 4.94 9.99 -0.05
C PHE A 404 3.79 10.99 0.09
N ILE A 405 3.36 11.58 -1.03
CA ILE A 405 2.29 12.57 -1.09
C ILE A 405 1.17 12.14 -2.05
N ASP A 406 -0.07 12.37 -1.64
CA ASP A 406 -1.26 12.04 -2.43
C ASP A 406 -1.64 13.11 -3.46
N GLU A 407 -1.22 14.36 -3.24
CA GLU A 407 -1.50 15.51 -4.10
C GLU A 407 -0.21 16.28 -4.39
N CYS A 408 -0.12 16.94 -5.54
CA CYS A 408 1.08 17.71 -5.88
C CYS A 408 1.22 18.96 -5.00
N VAL A 409 2.45 19.28 -4.58
CA VAL A 409 2.79 20.50 -3.83
C VAL A 409 3.19 21.59 -4.82
N LEU A 410 2.71 22.82 -4.63
CA LEU A 410 3.09 23.96 -5.46
C LEU A 410 4.38 24.60 -4.95
N ASP A 411 5.34 24.81 -5.84
CA ASP A 411 6.50 25.66 -5.59
C ASP A 411 6.05 27.13 -5.58
N GLN A 412 5.79 27.65 -4.37
CA GLN A 412 5.32 29.02 -4.18
C GLN A 412 6.40 30.05 -4.47
N ASP A 413 7.68 29.68 -4.39
CA ASP A 413 8.77 30.59 -4.72
C ASP A 413 8.82 30.84 -6.23
N PHE A 414 8.48 29.82 -7.04
CA PHE A 414 8.44 29.94 -8.49
C PHE A 414 7.10 30.49 -9.01
N PHE A 415 5.97 29.99 -8.53
CA PHE A 415 4.64 30.29 -9.08
C PHE A 415 3.76 31.18 -8.18
N GLY A 416 4.22 31.56 -7.00
CA GLY A 416 3.40 32.25 -6.02
C GLY A 416 2.19 31.40 -5.60
N LEU A 417 1.01 32.02 -5.60
CA LEU A 417 -0.26 31.35 -5.25
C LEU A 417 -1.01 30.79 -6.46
N ILE A 418 -0.50 31.00 -7.68
CA ILE A 418 -1.19 30.62 -8.92
C ILE A 418 -0.69 29.26 -9.36
N ASP A 419 -1.54 28.24 -9.30
CA ASP A 419 -1.19 26.91 -9.80
C ASP A 419 -1.20 26.91 -11.35
N PRO A 420 -0.06 26.70 -12.03
CA PRO A 420 0.05 26.77 -13.50
C PRO A 420 -0.73 25.67 -14.22
N ARG A 421 -1.27 24.70 -13.48
CA ARG A 421 -2.11 23.64 -14.02
C ARG A 421 -3.55 24.09 -14.25
N VAL A 422 -3.98 25.18 -13.62
CA VAL A 422 -5.31 25.75 -13.84
C VAL A 422 -5.30 26.44 -15.20
N ILE A 423 -6.21 26.05 -16.08
CA ILE A 423 -6.32 26.67 -17.41
C ILE A 423 -7.37 27.78 -17.36
N PRO A 424 -6.98 29.06 -17.48
CA PRO A 424 -7.91 30.18 -17.42
C PRO A 424 -8.93 30.20 -18.56
N GLU A 425 -8.57 29.65 -19.73
CA GLU A 425 -9.41 29.66 -20.93
C GLU A 425 -10.55 28.62 -20.93
N LEU A 426 -10.71 27.84 -19.84
CA LEU A 426 -11.84 26.92 -19.70
C LEU A 426 -13.05 27.65 -19.10
N ASP A 427 -14.01 28.04 -19.95
CA ASP A 427 -15.25 28.75 -19.59
C ASP A 427 -16.06 28.07 -18.47
N ASN A 428 -15.96 26.75 -18.34
CA ASN A 428 -16.59 25.99 -17.26
C ASN A 428 -15.66 24.87 -16.75
N THR A 429 -14.93 25.17 -15.67
CA THR A 429 -13.94 24.29 -15.05
C THR A 429 -14.56 22.99 -14.54
N ASP A 430 -15.82 23.01 -14.09
CA ASP A 430 -16.52 21.85 -13.55
C ASP A 430 -17.21 21.00 -14.63
N ILE A 431 -16.93 21.19 -15.93
CA ILE A 431 -17.42 20.30 -16.99
C ILE A 431 -16.26 19.49 -17.57
N CYS A 432 -16.40 18.16 -17.51
CA CYS A 432 -15.40 17.24 -18.03
C CYS A 432 -15.25 17.39 -19.55
N GLN A 433 -14.03 17.66 -20.02
CA GLN A 433 -13.79 17.80 -21.47
C GLN A 433 -13.95 16.49 -22.25
N ALA A 434 -13.82 15.33 -21.58
CA ALA A 434 -13.91 14.01 -22.21
C ALA A 434 -15.36 13.48 -22.30
N CYS A 435 -16.11 13.47 -21.19
CA CYS A 435 -17.48 12.94 -21.18
C CYS A 435 -18.58 14.00 -21.18
N LYS A 436 -18.22 15.29 -21.07
CA LYS A 436 -19.15 16.44 -21.01
C LYS A 436 -20.08 16.47 -19.79
N GLU A 437 -19.84 15.61 -18.81
CA GLU A 437 -20.56 15.58 -17.53
C GLU A 437 -19.93 16.50 -16.48
N ARG A 438 -20.73 16.88 -15.48
CA ARG A 438 -20.29 17.70 -14.35
C ARG A 438 -19.27 16.97 -13.47
N GLN A 439 -18.17 17.64 -13.15
CA GLN A 439 -17.15 17.21 -12.19
C GLN A 439 -17.40 17.86 -10.83
N SER A 440 -17.23 17.10 -9.76
CA SER A 440 -17.26 17.63 -8.39
C SER A 440 -16.48 16.69 -7.47
N ASP A 441 -15.86 17.25 -6.43
CA ASP A 441 -15.27 16.44 -5.37
C ASP A 441 -16.36 15.94 -4.38
N ASP A 442 -17.55 16.55 -4.38
CA ASP A 442 -18.72 15.98 -3.71
C ASP A 442 -19.33 14.88 -4.59
N ILE A 443 -19.25 13.65 -4.09
CA ILE A 443 -19.78 12.44 -4.76
C ILE A 443 -21.26 12.59 -5.14
N LYS A 444 -22.06 13.31 -4.36
CA LYS A 444 -23.50 13.52 -4.65
C LYS A 444 -23.73 14.46 -5.82
N MET A 445 -22.79 15.36 -6.08
CA MET A 445 -22.87 16.40 -7.10
C MET A 445 -22.10 16.04 -8.38
N ASN A 446 -21.18 15.09 -8.27
CA ASN A 446 -20.39 14.61 -9.39
C ASN A 446 -21.23 13.73 -10.34
N GLN A 447 -21.18 14.03 -11.63
CA GLN A 447 -21.79 13.23 -12.70
C GLN A 447 -20.72 12.59 -13.61
N CYS A 448 -19.47 13.02 -13.48
CA CYS A 448 -18.35 12.52 -14.27
C CYS A 448 -17.89 11.13 -13.79
N SER A 449 -17.94 10.16 -14.70
CA SER A 449 -17.43 8.79 -14.49
C SER A 449 -16.08 8.54 -15.18
N CYS A 450 -15.36 9.58 -15.59
CA CYS A 450 -14.00 9.43 -16.13
C CYS A 450 -13.03 9.17 -14.98
N PHE A 451 -12.24 8.09 -15.10
CA PHE A 451 -11.21 7.71 -14.11
C PHE A 451 -11.71 7.70 -12.65
N PRO A 452 -12.81 6.96 -12.35
CA PRO A 452 -13.46 6.99 -11.04
C PRO A 452 -12.60 6.38 -9.92
N SER A 453 -11.50 5.70 -10.24
CA SER A 453 -10.52 5.23 -9.25
C SER A 453 -9.74 6.37 -8.59
N LEU A 454 -9.66 7.54 -9.24
CA LEU A 454 -8.90 8.69 -8.76
C LEU A 454 -9.77 9.92 -8.46
N PHE A 455 -10.89 10.10 -9.19
CA PHE A 455 -11.67 11.33 -9.15
C PHE A 455 -13.17 11.08 -8.93
N GLY A 456 -13.82 11.98 -8.18
CA GLY A 456 -15.28 12.06 -8.06
C GLY A 456 -15.97 10.85 -7.41
N SER A 457 -15.20 10.00 -6.73
CA SER A 457 -15.66 8.78 -6.05
C SER A 457 -14.74 8.46 -4.86
N VAL A 458 -15.10 7.42 -4.10
CA VAL A 458 -14.27 6.88 -3.01
C VAL A 458 -12.96 6.34 -3.60
N ARG A 459 -11.84 6.97 -3.24
CA ARG A 459 -10.51 6.51 -3.63
C ARG A 459 -10.17 5.21 -2.90
N SER A 460 -9.54 4.27 -3.61
CA SER A 460 -8.99 3.05 -3.04
C SER A 460 -7.51 2.96 -3.38
N PRO A 461 -6.66 2.41 -2.50
CA PRO A 461 -5.25 2.25 -2.80
C PRO A 461 -5.06 1.42 -4.07
N ALA A 462 -4.15 1.85 -4.94
CA ALA A 462 -3.82 1.07 -6.13
C ALA A 462 -3.19 -0.27 -5.71
N PRO A 463 -3.64 -1.42 -6.27
CA PRO A 463 -3.13 -2.74 -5.91
C PRO A 463 -1.77 -2.99 -6.54
N ILE A 464 -0.75 -2.26 -6.07
CA ILE A 464 0.61 -2.25 -6.56
C ILE A 464 1.59 -2.29 -5.38
N GLN A 465 2.83 -2.68 -5.65
CA GLN A 465 3.92 -2.58 -4.68
C GLN A 465 5.23 -2.21 -5.37
N ILE A 466 6.19 -1.68 -4.61
CA ILE A 466 7.55 -1.47 -5.09
C ILE A 466 8.34 -2.78 -4.93
N PHE A 467 9.13 -3.14 -5.94
CA PHE A 467 10.03 -4.28 -5.89
C PHE A 467 11.41 -3.90 -6.42
N HIS A 468 12.44 -4.60 -5.96
CA HIS A 468 13.79 -4.42 -6.49
C HIS A 468 13.95 -5.22 -7.78
N THR A 469 14.36 -4.55 -8.86
CA THR A 469 14.59 -5.17 -10.16
C THR A 469 15.94 -5.88 -10.18
N THR A 470 16.02 -7.02 -10.88
CA THR A 470 17.28 -7.71 -11.15
C THR A 470 18.00 -7.18 -12.39
N SER A 471 17.36 -6.28 -13.14
CA SER A 471 17.83 -5.74 -14.43
C SER A 471 18.77 -4.53 -14.32
N GLY A 472 19.13 -4.09 -13.12
CA GLY A 472 19.93 -2.87 -12.93
C GLY A 472 19.15 -1.55 -13.06
N ARG A 473 17.82 -1.61 -13.21
CA ARG A 473 16.90 -0.45 -13.19
C ARG A 473 16.56 0.03 -11.76
N ASN A 474 17.31 -0.47 -10.76
CA ASN A 474 17.03 -0.34 -9.34
C ASN A 474 15.61 -0.81 -8.97
N ASN A 475 14.70 0.06 -8.56
CA ASN A 475 13.35 -0.33 -8.15
C ASN A 475 12.34 -0.22 -9.30
N GLY A 476 11.30 -1.04 -9.26
CA GLY A 476 10.17 -1.03 -10.18
C GLY A 476 8.84 -1.09 -9.44
N VAL A 477 7.74 -0.97 -10.18
CA VAL A 477 6.38 -1.13 -9.63
C VAL A 477 5.76 -2.39 -10.20
N ILE A 478 5.21 -3.26 -9.35
CA ILE A 478 4.55 -4.50 -9.77
C ILE A 478 3.04 -4.44 -9.49
N ALA A 479 2.23 -4.87 -10.46
CA ALA A 479 0.79 -5.01 -10.26
C ALA A 479 0.47 -6.24 -9.41
N ARG A 480 -0.37 -6.09 -8.37
CA ARG A 480 -0.84 -7.20 -7.52
C ARG A 480 -2.22 -7.73 -7.90
N CYS A 481 -3.00 -6.91 -8.59
CA CYS A 481 -4.25 -7.29 -9.24
C CYS A 481 -4.16 -7.05 -10.76
N ASN A 482 -5.07 -7.68 -11.51
CA ASN A 482 -5.27 -7.31 -12.91
C ASN A 482 -5.78 -5.87 -12.97
N ILE A 483 -5.19 -5.05 -13.84
CA ILE A 483 -5.60 -3.67 -14.09
C ILE A 483 -6.13 -3.58 -15.51
N GLU A 484 -7.42 -3.30 -15.65
CA GLU A 484 -8.08 -3.26 -16.96
C GLU A 484 -7.50 -2.16 -17.85
N ARG A 485 -7.63 -2.35 -19.16
CA ARG A 485 -7.22 -1.34 -20.14
C ARG A 485 -8.07 -0.09 -19.97
N GLY A 486 -7.43 1.08 -19.92
CA GLY A 486 -8.09 2.37 -19.74
C GLY A 486 -8.29 2.78 -18.28
N THR A 487 -8.03 1.89 -17.32
CA THR A 487 -8.05 2.24 -15.89
C THR A 487 -6.85 3.14 -15.56
N ALA A 488 -7.11 4.21 -14.81
CA ALA A 488 -6.04 5.02 -14.23
C ALA A 488 -5.42 4.28 -13.05
N ILE A 489 -4.11 4.06 -13.12
CA ILE A 489 -3.31 3.37 -12.11
C ILE A 489 -3.00 4.35 -10.96
N GLY A 490 -2.62 5.58 -11.30
CA GLY A 490 -2.30 6.65 -10.35
C GLY A 490 -2.08 7.99 -11.06
N GLU A 491 -2.18 9.08 -10.31
CA GLU A 491 -1.74 10.41 -10.74
C GLU A 491 -0.22 10.52 -10.58
N PHE A 492 0.46 11.24 -11.47
CA PHE A 492 1.87 11.57 -11.32
C PHE A 492 2.01 12.79 -10.39
N THR A 493 2.25 12.55 -9.10
CA THR A 493 2.28 13.59 -8.06
C THR A 493 3.70 14.00 -7.66
N GLY A 494 3.95 15.27 -7.40
CA GLY A 494 5.27 15.76 -7.02
C GLY A 494 5.26 17.26 -6.75
N LEU A 495 6.43 17.89 -6.75
CA LEU A 495 6.58 19.33 -6.68
C LEU A 495 6.26 19.95 -8.06
N ILE A 496 5.28 20.85 -8.12
CA ILE A 496 4.96 21.66 -9.29
C ILE A 496 5.89 22.85 -9.32
N THR A 497 6.82 22.86 -10.25
CA THR A 497 7.90 23.86 -10.37
C THR A 497 8.23 24.07 -11.85
N ASN A 498 9.30 24.79 -12.16
CA ASN A 498 9.83 24.89 -13.53
C ASN A 498 11.33 25.21 -13.49
N GLY A 499 12.00 25.08 -14.63
CA GLY A 499 13.43 25.41 -14.76
C GLY A 499 14.40 24.38 -14.18
N ILE A 500 13.92 23.25 -13.65
CA ILE A 500 14.79 22.13 -13.23
C ILE A 500 15.37 21.46 -14.47
N GLN A 501 16.69 21.22 -14.43
CA GLN A 501 17.47 20.61 -15.51
C GLN A 501 18.36 19.48 -14.99
N GLY A 502 18.81 18.59 -15.88
CA GLY A 502 19.76 17.52 -15.56
C GLY A 502 19.21 16.35 -14.72
N VAL A 503 17.92 16.38 -14.37
CA VAL A 503 17.25 15.35 -13.56
C VAL A 503 15.89 14.99 -14.16
N ASP A 504 15.35 13.84 -13.74
CA ASP A 504 14.07 13.32 -14.21
C ASP A 504 12.90 14.23 -13.76
N VAL A 505 12.29 14.93 -14.72
CA VAL A 505 11.06 15.72 -14.54
C VAL A 505 10.00 15.33 -15.56
N MET A 506 8.73 15.48 -15.19
CA MET A 506 7.59 15.38 -16.09
C MET A 506 7.14 16.78 -16.50
N VAL A 507 7.10 17.08 -17.80
CA VAL A 507 6.62 18.39 -18.28
C VAL A 507 5.13 18.33 -18.64
N GLY A 508 4.38 19.28 -18.10
CA GLY A 508 2.96 19.52 -18.38
C GLY A 508 2.69 20.93 -18.91
N GLY A 509 1.42 21.21 -19.16
CA GLY A 509 0.94 22.48 -19.68
C GLY A 509 1.14 22.64 -21.20
N THR A 510 0.80 23.81 -21.69
CA THR A 510 1.00 24.27 -23.08
C THR A 510 1.62 25.65 -23.03
N ARG A 511 2.51 25.97 -23.97
CA ARG A 511 3.14 27.31 -24.01
C ARG A 511 2.07 28.40 -24.05
N PRO A 512 2.19 29.49 -23.26
CA PRO A 512 3.32 29.83 -22.39
C PRO A 512 3.28 29.22 -20.97
N HIS A 513 2.22 28.54 -20.58
CA HIS A 513 1.95 28.00 -19.23
C HIS A 513 2.53 26.60 -19.01
N THR A 514 3.79 26.38 -19.39
CA THR A 514 4.46 25.10 -19.13
C THR A 514 4.89 25.00 -17.66
N TYR A 515 4.78 23.80 -17.10
CA TYR A 515 5.27 23.49 -15.75
C TYR A 515 5.95 22.12 -15.74
N GLN A 516 6.70 21.85 -14.67
CA GLN A 516 7.34 20.58 -14.39
C GLN A 516 6.73 19.97 -13.13
N ILE A 517 6.60 18.64 -13.11
CA ILE A 517 6.37 17.85 -11.89
C ILE A 517 7.67 17.15 -11.56
N PHE A 518 8.29 17.53 -10.45
CA PHE A 518 9.54 16.97 -9.98
C PHE A 518 9.29 16.01 -8.81
N GLN A 519 9.69 14.75 -8.99
CA GLN A 519 9.59 13.71 -7.96
C GLN A 519 10.95 13.45 -7.27
N GLY A 520 11.71 14.50 -6.98
CA GLY A 520 13.05 14.36 -6.40
C GLY A 520 13.02 13.76 -4.99
N GLN A 521 12.48 14.55 -4.06
CA GLN A 521 12.39 14.27 -2.62
C GLN A 521 10.96 13.93 -2.15
N MET A 522 9.96 14.17 -2.99
CA MET A 522 8.56 13.91 -2.67
C MET A 522 7.81 13.45 -3.92
N GLY A 523 6.75 12.67 -3.73
CA GLY A 523 5.86 12.22 -4.81
C GLY A 523 5.14 10.95 -4.39
N ASN A 524 4.76 10.10 -5.33
CA ASN A 524 4.13 8.81 -5.01
C ASN A 524 4.84 7.65 -5.70
N PHE A 525 4.18 6.50 -5.80
CA PHE A 525 4.75 5.31 -6.41
C PHE A 525 5.08 5.48 -7.91
N THR A 526 4.52 6.47 -8.61
CA THR A 526 4.78 6.64 -10.06
C THR A 526 6.23 6.97 -10.36
N ARG A 527 6.99 7.50 -9.40
CA ARG A 527 8.43 7.73 -9.50
C ARG A 527 9.20 6.48 -9.87
N PHE A 528 8.76 5.34 -9.35
CA PHE A 528 9.44 4.05 -9.47
C PHE A 528 8.95 3.23 -10.67
N ILE A 529 8.04 3.76 -11.49
CA ILE A 529 7.61 3.09 -12.72
C ILE A 529 8.72 3.22 -13.75
N ASN A 530 9.31 2.11 -14.14
CA ASN A 530 10.41 2.07 -15.08
C ASN A 530 10.00 2.31 -16.53
N HIS A 531 11.00 2.65 -17.35
CA HIS A 531 10.85 2.69 -18.78
C HIS A 531 10.77 1.29 -19.40
N SER A 532 9.94 1.16 -20.44
CA SER A 532 10.06 0.12 -21.46
C SER A 532 9.82 0.69 -22.85
N CYS A 533 10.58 0.22 -23.85
CA CYS A 533 10.30 0.51 -25.27
C CYS A 533 9.05 -0.20 -25.78
N LYS A 534 8.49 -1.15 -25.01
CA LYS A 534 7.20 -1.81 -25.25
C LYS A 534 6.35 -1.72 -23.97
N PRO A 535 5.90 -0.51 -23.59
CA PRO A 535 5.27 -0.30 -22.30
C PRO A 535 3.85 -0.88 -22.23
N ASN A 536 3.45 -1.27 -21.03
CA ASN A 536 2.10 -1.76 -20.73
C ASN A 536 1.20 -0.68 -20.08
N SER A 537 1.69 0.54 -19.95
CA SER A 537 0.94 1.73 -19.54
C SER A 537 1.41 2.97 -20.29
N GLN A 538 0.75 4.11 -20.10
CA GLN A 538 1.13 5.38 -20.71
C GLN A 538 0.73 6.57 -19.85
N PHE A 539 1.41 7.70 -20.03
CA PHE A 539 0.94 8.97 -19.48
C PHE A 539 -0.21 9.54 -20.30
N GLN A 540 -1.18 10.15 -19.63
CA GLN A 540 -2.30 10.83 -20.26
C GLN A 540 -2.66 12.08 -19.46
N LYS A 541 -2.78 13.22 -20.17
CA LYS A 541 -3.34 14.44 -19.61
C LYS A 541 -4.85 14.29 -19.39
N PHE A 542 -5.32 14.71 -18.23
CA PHE A 542 -6.73 14.77 -17.89
C PHE A 542 -7.02 16.08 -17.15
N TYR A 543 -8.18 16.66 -17.39
CA TYR A 543 -8.62 17.87 -16.72
C TYR A 543 -9.68 17.51 -15.70
N TRP A 544 -9.39 17.76 -14.43
CA TRP A 544 -10.33 17.62 -13.34
C TRP A 544 -10.55 18.98 -12.70
N ARG A 545 -11.79 19.47 -12.76
CA ARG A 545 -12.21 20.76 -12.21
C ARG A 545 -11.32 21.92 -12.70
N GLY A 546 -11.13 21.99 -14.02
CA GLY A 546 -10.33 23.01 -14.70
C GLY A 546 -8.82 22.93 -14.51
N LYS A 547 -8.32 21.91 -13.80
CA LYS A 547 -6.90 21.77 -13.47
C LYS A 547 -6.29 20.55 -14.16
N GLU A 548 -5.20 20.74 -14.89
CA GLU A 548 -4.47 19.67 -15.59
C GLU A 548 -3.93 18.65 -14.58
N ARG A 549 -4.03 17.37 -14.94
CA ARG A 549 -3.53 16.20 -14.22
C ARG A 549 -2.80 15.31 -15.20
N ILE A 550 -1.71 14.69 -14.77
CA ILE A 550 -0.99 13.70 -15.57
C ILE A 550 -1.22 12.34 -14.92
N LEU A 551 -1.91 11.45 -15.64
CA LEU A 551 -2.30 10.14 -15.14
C LEU A 551 -1.48 9.04 -15.80
N VAL A 552 -1.20 7.97 -15.07
CA VAL A 552 -0.69 6.71 -15.63
C VAL A 552 -1.88 5.81 -15.97
N ILE A 553 -2.10 5.53 -17.25
CA ILE A 553 -3.23 4.75 -17.75
C ILE A 553 -2.77 3.36 -18.20
N SER A 554 -3.47 2.32 -17.74
CA SER A 554 -3.20 0.93 -18.08
C SER A 554 -3.54 0.61 -19.55
N LYS A 555 -2.68 -0.15 -20.24
CA LYS A 555 -3.00 -0.79 -21.54
C LYS A 555 -3.57 -2.21 -21.37
N GLY A 556 -3.90 -2.60 -20.14
CA GLY A 556 -4.29 -3.95 -19.74
C GLY A 556 -3.07 -4.66 -19.14
N ILE A 557 -3.03 -4.75 -17.81
CA ILE A 557 -1.91 -5.31 -17.05
C ILE A 557 -2.40 -6.50 -16.25
N THR A 558 -1.74 -7.64 -16.39
CA THR A 558 -2.00 -8.84 -15.59
C THR A 558 -1.27 -8.75 -14.25
N ALA A 559 -1.87 -9.28 -13.18
CA ALA A 559 -1.23 -9.40 -11.88
C ALA A 559 0.14 -10.11 -11.99
N GLY A 560 1.12 -9.60 -11.24
CA GLY A 560 2.50 -10.10 -11.22
C GLY A 560 3.41 -9.48 -12.28
N ILE A 561 2.90 -8.59 -13.15
CA ILE A 561 3.69 -7.92 -14.19
C ILE A 561 4.17 -6.54 -13.71
N GLU A 562 5.42 -6.20 -14.03
CA GLU A 562 5.98 -4.86 -13.81
C GLU A 562 5.23 -3.83 -14.65
N ILE A 563 4.83 -2.72 -14.04
CA ILE A 563 4.22 -1.58 -14.70
C ILE A 563 5.34 -0.75 -15.32
N THR A 564 5.24 -0.48 -16.62
CA THR A 564 6.23 0.29 -17.37
C THR A 564 5.58 1.31 -18.29
N VAL A 565 6.28 2.42 -18.53
CA VAL A 565 5.85 3.52 -19.42
C VAL A 565 6.92 3.81 -20.48
N ASP A 566 6.53 4.49 -21.56
CA ASP A 566 7.51 5.12 -22.44
C ASP A 566 7.95 6.45 -21.82
N TYR A 567 9.26 6.71 -21.78
CA TYR A 567 9.81 7.94 -21.22
C TYR A 567 9.95 9.05 -22.26
N SER A 568 9.63 8.81 -23.54
CA SER A 568 9.86 9.67 -24.71
C SER A 568 11.30 9.69 -25.24
N ASP A 569 11.45 9.91 -26.54
CA ASP A 569 12.75 10.12 -27.20
C ASP A 569 13.47 11.34 -26.61
N SER A 570 12.72 12.40 -26.27
CA SER A 570 13.27 13.62 -25.68
C SER A 570 13.96 13.33 -24.35
N TYR A 571 13.42 12.46 -23.51
CA TYR A 571 14.11 12.05 -22.28
C TYR A 571 15.47 11.39 -22.57
N TRP A 572 15.49 10.44 -23.51
CA TRP A 572 16.69 9.62 -23.79
C TRP A 572 17.79 10.36 -24.55
N ARG A 573 17.45 11.24 -25.50
CA ARG A 573 18.44 12.12 -26.15
C ARG A 573 19.12 13.05 -25.14
N GLN A 574 18.43 13.28 -24.02
CA GLN A 574 18.71 14.22 -22.94
C GLN A 574 19.86 13.81 -22.02
N LEU A 575 20.12 12.50 -21.98
CA LEU A 575 20.83 11.86 -20.89
C LEU A 575 21.87 10.89 -21.44
N ASP A 576 23.07 10.91 -20.84
CA ASP A 576 24.06 9.85 -21.03
C ASP A 576 23.66 8.60 -20.23
N LYS A 577 22.51 8.02 -20.58
CA LYS A 577 21.96 6.79 -19.97
C LYS A 577 21.60 5.80 -21.08
N ARG A 578 21.97 4.53 -20.87
CA ARG A 578 21.51 3.41 -21.71
C ARG A 578 20.21 2.83 -21.19
N CYS A 579 19.34 2.43 -22.09
CA CYS A 579 18.08 1.78 -21.75
C CYS A 579 18.29 0.31 -21.38
N LEU A 580 17.80 -0.09 -20.21
CA LEU A 580 17.89 -1.45 -19.67
C LEU A 580 16.55 -2.18 -19.69
N CYS A 581 15.65 -1.83 -20.61
CA CYS A 581 14.30 -2.43 -20.66
C CYS A 581 14.28 -3.89 -21.13
N GLY A 582 15.33 -4.36 -21.83
CA GLY A 582 15.44 -5.74 -22.31
C GLY A 582 14.51 -6.11 -23.48
N GLU A 583 13.74 -5.17 -24.03
CA GLU A 583 12.87 -5.42 -25.17
C GLU A 583 13.68 -5.60 -26.47
N TYR A 584 13.27 -6.56 -27.31
CA TYR A 584 13.92 -6.79 -28.62
C TYR A 584 13.84 -5.57 -29.55
N CYS A 585 12.82 -4.72 -29.35
CA CYS A 585 12.60 -3.48 -30.07
C CYS A 585 13.12 -2.25 -29.30
N CYS A 586 14.14 -2.42 -28.45
CA CYS A 586 14.73 -1.31 -27.71
C CYS A 586 15.27 -0.24 -28.69
N ARG A 587 14.95 1.02 -28.40
CA ARG A 587 15.34 2.18 -29.23
C ARG A 587 16.62 2.87 -28.73
N PHE A 588 17.07 2.57 -27.52
CA PHE A 588 18.07 3.37 -26.79
C PHE A 588 19.16 2.52 -26.12
N ASN A 589 19.68 1.51 -26.84
CA ASN A 589 20.72 0.60 -26.34
C ASN A 589 22.09 1.24 -26.18
#